data_AF-A0A2H3SQQ7-F1
#
_entry.id   AF-A0A2H3SQQ7-F1
#
_cell.length_a   1.000
_cell.length_b   1.000
_cell.length_c   1.000
_cell.angle_alpha   90.00
_cell.angle_beta   90.00
_cell.angle_gamma   90.00
#
_symmetry.space_group_name_H-M   'P 1'
#
loop_
_entity.id
_entity.type
_entity.pdbx_description
1 polymer ?
#
loop_
_entity_poly.entity_id
_entity_poly.type
_entity_poly.pdbx_seq_one_letter_code
_entity_poly.pdbx_strand_id
1 'polypeptide(L)'
;MTPKVIADIQRRRLTDVWDKLAIIANCCQYDTRINHKPMKEPRSLSISILAMCLLNGEILLNESQKDHSSMLERNLPQFLEEQTFKGFCAPESQLDLTFNKGCRFVDFKLTPVGIKTEGHLWKLGRIIDTARFRLPLLEAKKKTRSFTEGQQRRLAQLVAELRRLHETTLAMHIGNFLNHDLTSSEEHFKNETFSRWYMRIMAEELVAAIEKGKLLRLGLIWNSQRSENPCSAIFIWDADATENTDIDGRPYRCHNYLKRDRRSEFAFTASRPLQRGFQQRGTNDLDHHVSLEVKWLSWRDKFPNDHPQLFITRWLVGLCFFYDFPKTDVVFPWPSSFHAVGH
;
A
#
# COMPACT_ATOMS: atom_id res chain seq x y z
N MET A 1 9.97 -9.07 0.22
CA MET A 1 10.81 -9.61 1.34
C MET A 1 10.57 -11.12 1.52
N THR A 2 9.32 -11.54 1.73
CA THR A 2 8.90 -12.92 1.98
C THR A 2 9.50 -13.99 1.04
N PRO A 3 9.54 -13.82 -0.28
CA PRO A 3 10.16 -14.83 -1.17
C PRO A 3 11.63 -15.11 -0.84
N LYS A 4 12.42 -14.08 -0.53
CA LYS A 4 13.84 -14.21 -0.18
C LYS A 4 14.03 -15.00 1.12
N VAL A 5 13.19 -14.74 2.12
CA VAL A 5 13.19 -15.49 3.39
C VAL A 5 12.85 -16.96 3.17
N ILE A 6 11.82 -17.24 2.37
CA ILE A 6 11.41 -18.62 2.06
C ILE A 6 12.50 -19.34 1.26
N ALA A 7 13.09 -18.70 0.25
CA ALA A 7 14.16 -19.29 -0.55
C ALA A 7 15.39 -19.65 0.31
N ASP A 8 15.76 -18.78 1.25
CA ASP A 8 16.85 -19.07 2.20
C ASP A 8 16.53 -20.27 3.09
N ILE A 9 15.37 -20.25 3.76
CA ILE A 9 14.97 -21.32 4.70
C ILE A 9 14.79 -22.66 3.98
N GLN A 10 14.32 -22.65 2.73
CA GLN A 10 14.15 -23.88 1.96
C GLN A 10 15.49 -24.59 1.68
N ARG A 11 16.57 -23.84 1.49
CA ARG A 11 17.93 -24.40 1.27
C ARG A 11 18.54 -24.99 2.54
N ARG A 12 18.03 -24.64 3.73
CA ARG A 12 18.54 -25.16 5.00
C ARG A 12 18.16 -26.64 5.17
N ARG A 13 19.13 -27.43 5.63
CA ARG A 13 18.94 -28.82 6.05
C ARG A 13 18.50 -28.82 7.51
N LEU A 14 17.26 -29.21 7.76
CA LEU A 14 16.69 -29.35 9.11
C LEU A 14 16.41 -30.82 9.39
N THR A 15 16.47 -31.21 10.66
CA THR A 15 16.12 -32.56 11.11
C THR A 15 14.65 -32.86 10.84
N ASP A 16 13.76 -31.92 11.17
CA ASP A 16 12.36 -31.94 10.74
C ASP A 16 12.13 -30.89 9.65
N VAL A 17 11.69 -31.35 8.48
CA VAL A 17 11.42 -30.50 7.32
C VAL A 17 10.23 -29.55 7.59
N TRP A 18 9.32 -29.92 8.51
CA TRP A 18 8.16 -29.11 8.87
C TRP A 18 8.48 -27.93 9.79
N ASP A 19 9.64 -27.94 10.47
CA ASP A 19 10.12 -26.80 11.27
C ASP A 19 10.30 -25.54 10.41
N LYS A 20 10.45 -25.69 9.09
CA LYS A 20 10.47 -24.58 8.13
C LYS A 20 9.25 -23.67 8.28
N LEU A 21 8.06 -24.21 8.56
CA LEU A 21 6.85 -23.40 8.75
C LEU A 21 6.99 -22.44 9.95
N ALA A 22 7.49 -22.95 11.08
CA ALA A 22 7.67 -22.15 12.29
C ALA A 22 8.76 -21.08 12.10
N ILE A 23 9.86 -21.43 11.42
CA ILE A 23 10.96 -20.51 11.13
C ILE A 23 10.50 -19.41 10.17
N ILE A 24 9.81 -19.75 9.08
CA ILE A 24 9.25 -18.77 8.14
C ILE A 24 8.30 -17.82 8.86
N ALA A 25 7.37 -18.36 9.66
CA ALA A 25 6.43 -17.52 10.41
C ALA A 25 7.14 -16.57 11.39
N ASN A 26 8.24 -16.99 12.02
CA ASN A 26 9.04 -16.11 12.86
C ASN A 26 9.74 -15.00 12.05
N CYS A 27 10.44 -15.36 10.97
CA CYS A 27 11.20 -14.41 10.16
C CYS A 27 10.29 -13.38 9.47
N CYS A 28 9.16 -13.84 8.94
CA CYS A 28 8.16 -12.99 8.30
C CYS A 28 7.26 -12.26 9.30
N GLN A 29 7.28 -12.60 10.59
CA GLN A 29 6.31 -12.06 11.56
C GLN A 29 4.86 -12.34 11.11
N TYR A 30 4.55 -13.62 10.98
CA TYR A 30 3.21 -14.13 10.71
C TYR A 30 2.49 -14.44 12.02
N ASP A 31 1.26 -13.97 12.11
CA ASP A 31 0.34 -14.19 13.23
C ASP A 31 -0.30 -15.57 13.10
N THR A 32 -0.78 -15.90 11.89
CA THR A 32 -1.38 -17.20 11.59
C THR A 32 -0.30 -18.22 11.29
N ARG A 33 -0.24 -19.28 12.10
CA ARG A 33 0.70 -20.40 11.94
C ARG A 33 -0.03 -21.65 11.54
N ILE A 34 0.56 -22.42 10.63
CA ILE A 34 0.03 -23.73 10.27
C ILE A 34 0.64 -24.79 11.18
N ASN A 35 -0.22 -25.49 11.92
CA ASN A 35 0.16 -26.69 12.66
C ASN A 35 -0.07 -27.91 11.75
N HIS A 36 1.00 -28.63 11.42
CA HIS A 36 0.92 -29.81 10.56
C HIS A 36 0.46 -31.07 11.31
N LYS A 37 0.60 -31.11 12.65
CA LYS A 37 0.29 -32.30 13.47
C LYS A 37 -1.17 -32.80 13.37
N PRO A 38 -2.20 -31.94 13.34
CA PRO A 38 -3.59 -32.38 13.26
C PRO A 38 -4.09 -32.60 11.82
N MET A 39 -3.25 -32.46 10.79
CA MET A 39 -3.69 -32.63 9.41
C MET A 39 -4.02 -34.11 9.13
N LYS A 40 -5.27 -34.39 8.76
CA LYS A 40 -5.75 -35.75 8.43
C LYS A 40 -4.95 -36.41 7.31
N GLU A 41 -4.47 -35.60 6.36
CA GLU A 41 -3.57 -36.01 5.30
C GLU A 41 -2.42 -35.00 5.20
N PRO A 42 -1.15 -35.45 5.15
CA PRO A 42 -0.03 -34.55 4.99
C PRO A 42 -0.09 -33.93 3.59
N ARG A 43 -0.50 -32.66 3.51
CA ARG A 43 -0.35 -31.86 2.29
C ARG A 43 1.13 -31.61 2.03
N SER A 44 1.51 -31.27 0.81
CA SER A 44 2.91 -30.92 0.53
C SER A 44 3.35 -29.72 1.38
N LEU A 45 4.61 -29.71 1.81
CA LEU A 45 5.18 -28.57 2.55
C LEU A 45 5.01 -27.26 1.75
N SER A 46 5.17 -27.33 0.44
CA SER A 46 5.00 -26.18 -0.46
C SER A 46 3.59 -25.59 -0.39
N ILE A 47 2.55 -26.43 -0.42
CA ILE A 47 1.16 -25.96 -0.29
C ILE A 47 0.95 -25.33 1.08
N SER A 48 1.51 -25.92 2.14
CA SER A 48 1.43 -25.38 3.49
C SER A 48 2.12 -24.00 3.59
N ILE A 49 3.30 -23.82 3.01
CA ILE A 49 3.98 -22.51 3.00
C ILE A 49 3.16 -21.48 2.23
N LEU A 50 2.64 -21.83 1.03
CA LEU A 50 1.80 -20.92 0.24
C LEU A 50 0.53 -20.54 0.99
N ALA A 51 -0.16 -21.51 1.58
CA ALA A 51 -1.34 -21.28 2.39
C ALA A 51 -1.02 -20.37 3.58
N MET A 52 0.11 -20.55 4.24
CA MET A 52 0.54 -19.70 5.35
C MET A 52 0.79 -18.25 4.89
N CYS A 53 1.43 -18.04 3.74
CA CYS A 53 1.59 -16.70 3.16
C CYS A 53 0.22 -16.04 2.90
N LEU A 54 -0.70 -16.76 2.24
CA LEU A 54 -2.04 -16.25 1.94
C LEU A 54 -2.86 -15.95 3.20
N LEU A 55 -2.81 -16.83 4.19
CA LEU A 55 -3.51 -16.66 5.49
C LEU A 55 -2.94 -15.52 6.34
N ASN A 56 -1.77 -14.99 6.00
CA ASN A 56 -1.21 -13.81 6.64
C ASN A 56 -1.36 -12.53 5.80
N GLY A 57 -2.02 -12.58 4.64
CA GLY A 57 -2.35 -11.41 3.83
C GLY A 57 -1.23 -10.96 2.90
N GLU A 58 -0.28 -11.85 2.57
CA GLU A 58 0.70 -11.58 1.52
C GLU A 58 0.01 -11.25 0.20
N ILE A 59 0.49 -10.22 -0.47
CA ILE A 59 -0.14 -9.65 -1.66
C ILE A 59 0.47 -10.28 -2.91
N LEU A 60 -0.39 -10.85 -3.77
CA LEU A 60 0.00 -11.40 -5.06
C LEU A 60 -0.36 -10.45 -6.20
N LEU A 61 0.46 -10.43 -7.25
CA LEU A 61 0.18 -9.78 -8.52
C LEU A 61 -0.95 -10.50 -9.22
N ASN A 62 -2.02 -9.77 -9.54
CA ASN A 62 -3.23 -10.33 -10.12
C ASN A 62 -3.49 -9.87 -11.57
N GLU A 63 -2.57 -9.12 -12.18
CA GLU A 63 -2.62 -8.84 -13.61
C GLU A 63 -2.13 -10.06 -14.42
N SER A 64 -2.75 -10.30 -15.57
CA SER A 64 -2.45 -11.48 -16.41
C SER A 64 -0.99 -11.45 -16.88
N GLN A 65 -0.22 -12.45 -16.43
CA GLN A 65 1.07 -12.77 -17.05
C GLN A 65 0.78 -13.64 -18.28
N LYS A 66 1.35 -13.27 -19.43
CA LYS A 66 1.04 -13.88 -20.73
C LYS A 66 1.53 -15.33 -20.88
N ASP A 67 2.39 -15.82 -19.99
CA ASP A 67 2.97 -17.17 -20.05
C ASP A 67 2.44 -18.07 -18.93
N HIS A 68 1.40 -18.84 -19.26
CA HIS A 68 0.84 -19.85 -18.37
C HIS A 68 1.66 -21.15 -18.32
N SER A 69 2.39 -21.46 -19.38
CA SER A 69 3.10 -22.74 -19.58
C SER A 69 4.29 -22.93 -18.64
N SER A 70 4.96 -21.85 -18.20
CA SER A 70 6.14 -21.94 -17.33
C SER A 70 5.81 -22.08 -15.84
N MET A 71 4.54 -21.95 -15.43
CA MET A 71 4.16 -21.89 -14.00
C MET A 71 4.17 -23.27 -13.31
N LEU A 72 3.79 -24.34 -14.03
CA LEU A 72 3.69 -25.70 -13.48
C LEU A 72 5.07 -26.35 -13.26
N GLU A 73 6.09 -25.89 -13.97
CA GLU A 73 7.46 -26.41 -13.88
C GLU A 73 8.26 -25.79 -12.72
N ARG A 74 7.69 -24.81 -12.02
CA ARG A 74 8.41 -24.00 -11.03
C ARG A 74 8.26 -24.55 -9.63
N ASN A 75 9.34 -24.43 -8.86
CA ASN A 75 9.29 -24.66 -7.42
C ASN A 75 8.65 -23.47 -6.70
N LEU A 76 8.22 -23.70 -5.45
CA LEU A 76 7.52 -22.68 -4.67
C LEU A 76 8.30 -21.35 -4.54
N PRO A 77 9.61 -21.32 -4.26
CA PRO A 77 10.35 -20.06 -4.21
C PRO A 77 10.31 -19.28 -5.51
N GLN A 78 10.48 -19.94 -6.65
CA GLN A 78 10.39 -19.30 -7.97
C GLN A 78 8.98 -18.75 -8.20
N PHE A 79 7.96 -19.53 -7.87
CA PHE A 79 6.58 -19.10 -7.96
C PHE A 79 6.30 -17.85 -7.12
N LEU A 80 6.68 -17.86 -5.84
CA LEU A 80 6.49 -16.71 -4.94
C LEU A 80 7.33 -15.51 -5.36
N GLU A 81 8.55 -15.74 -5.84
CA GLU A 81 9.40 -14.69 -6.38
C GLU A 81 8.71 -14.03 -7.59
N GLU A 82 7.94 -14.71 -8.41
CA GLU A 82 7.28 -14.06 -9.55
C GLU A 82 5.91 -13.48 -9.24
N GLN A 83 5.16 -14.11 -8.33
CA GLN A 83 3.77 -13.76 -8.06
C GLN A 83 3.60 -12.80 -6.90
N THR A 84 4.54 -12.69 -5.96
CA THR A 84 4.39 -11.72 -4.87
C THR A 84 4.61 -10.30 -5.36
N PHE A 85 3.83 -9.37 -4.82
CA PHE A 85 4.02 -7.96 -5.09
C PHE A 85 5.36 -7.49 -4.50
N LYS A 86 6.25 -6.99 -5.36
CA LYS A 86 7.60 -6.51 -4.97
C LYS A 86 7.76 -5.01 -4.93
N GLY A 87 6.75 -4.26 -5.40
CA GLY A 87 6.83 -2.81 -5.52
C GLY A 87 6.72 -2.05 -4.19
N PHE A 88 6.84 -2.73 -3.04
CA PHE A 88 6.85 -2.06 -1.74
C PHE A 88 8.13 -1.25 -1.60
N CYS A 89 7.99 0.04 -1.34
CA CYS A 89 9.07 0.94 -1.01
C CYS A 89 8.77 1.54 0.35
N ALA A 90 9.64 1.28 1.33
CA ALA A 90 9.48 1.91 2.62
C ALA A 90 9.85 3.40 2.51
N PRO A 91 9.23 4.26 3.33
CA PRO A 91 9.66 5.63 3.53
C PRO A 91 11.16 5.72 3.82
N GLU A 92 11.84 6.78 3.38
CA GLU A 92 13.28 7.00 3.55
C GLU A 92 13.69 6.97 5.04
N SER A 93 12.79 7.36 5.94
CA SER A 93 13.01 7.34 7.39
C SER A 93 12.87 5.96 8.04
N GLN A 94 12.47 4.93 7.28
CA GLN A 94 12.16 3.60 7.78
C GLN A 94 13.07 2.52 7.21
N LEU A 95 13.28 1.44 7.98
CA LEU A 95 13.98 0.26 7.48
C LEU A 95 13.05 -0.57 6.59
N ASP A 96 13.43 -0.73 5.32
CA ASP A 96 12.69 -1.48 4.29
C ASP A 96 12.10 -2.80 4.79
N LEU A 97 12.93 -3.63 5.43
CA LEU A 97 12.50 -4.96 5.85
C LEU A 97 11.50 -4.94 7.01
N THR A 98 11.58 -3.94 7.90
CA THR A 98 10.68 -3.84 9.05
C THR A 98 9.34 -3.27 8.61
N PHE A 99 9.37 -2.19 7.84
CA PHE A 99 8.16 -1.54 7.33
C PHE A 99 7.37 -2.47 6.40
N ASN A 100 8.06 -3.11 5.45
CA ASN A 100 7.41 -3.97 4.45
C ASN A 100 6.80 -5.25 5.03
N LYS A 101 7.13 -5.65 6.27
CA LYS A 101 6.44 -6.76 6.95
C LYS A 101 4.99 -6.44 7.28
N GLY A 102 4.69 -5.17 7.54
CA GLY A 102 3.32 -4.69 7.76
C GLY A 102 2.52 -4.49 6.47
N CYS A 103 3.16 -4.58 5.29
CA CYS A 103 2.50 -4.33 4.01
C CYS A 103 1.68 -5.54 3.52
N ARG A 104 0.48 -5.72 4.10
CA ARG A 104 -0.37 -6.89 3.88
C ARG A 104 -1.85 -6.53 3.79
N PHE A 105 -2.65 -7.39 3.18
CA PHE A 105 -4.09 -7.29 3.30
C PHE A 105 -4.54 -7.49 4.75
N VAL A 106 -5.58 -6.75 5.14
CA VAL A 106 -6.19 -6.80 6.47
C VAL A 106 -7.61 -7.31 6.36
N ASP A 107 -8.09 -7.96 7.41
CA ASP A 107 -9.48 -8.40 7.56
C ASP A 107 -10.04 -9.11 6.31
N PHE A 108 -9.20 -9.92 5.67
CA PHE A 108 -9.50 -10.51 4.37
C PHE A 108 -10.11 -11.90 4.47
N LYS A 109 -10.79 -12.32 3.40
CA LYS A 109 -11.36 -13.65 3.22
C LYS A 109 -10.91 -14.22 1.88
N LEU A 110 -10.44 -15.46 1.90
CA LEU A 110 -10.15 -16.20 0.67
C LEU A 110 -11.48 -16.68 0.07
N THR A 111 -11.72 -16.36 -1.20
CA THR A 111 -12.93 -16.74 -1.94
C THR A 111 -12.56 -17.45 -3.24
N PRO A 112 -13.48 -18.16 -3.90
CA PRO A 112 -13.18 -18.79 -5.19
C PRO A 112 -12.71 -17.80 -6.28
N VAL A 113 -13.17 -16.56 -6.23
CA VAL A 113 -12.84 -15.53 -7.23
C VAL A 113 -11.56 -14.74 -6.91
N GLY A 114 -11.12 -14.73 -5.65
CA GLY A 114 -9.96 -13.96 -5.22
C GLY A 114 -9.89 -13.72 -3.71
N ILE A 115 -9.09 -12.74 -3.32
CA ILE A 115 -8.98 -12.26 -1.93
C ILE A 115 -9.97 -11.11 -1.75
N LYS A 116 -11.01 -11.31 -0.93
CA LYS A 116 -11.93 -10.26 -0.51
C LYS A 116 -11.33 -9.52 0.69
N THR A 117 -11.28 -8.19 0.67
CA THR A 117 -10.79 -7.35 1.78
C THR A 117 -11.59 -6.05 1.85
N GLU A 118 -11.43 -5.32 2.95
CA GLU A 118 -12.17 -4.10 3.23
C GLU A 118 -11.20 -2.92 3.40
N GLY A 119 -11.47 -1.81 2.72
CA GLY A 119 -10.63 -0.61 2.80
C GLY A 119 -11.25 0.59 2.11
N HIS A 120 -10.52 1.69 2.01
CA HIS A 120 -11.00 2.89 1.33
C HIS A 120 -10.53 2.90 -0.12
N LEU A 121 -11.47 3.13 -1.04
CA LEU A 121 -11.21 3.29 -2.45
C LEU A 121 -11.22 4.78 -2.80
N TRP A 122 -10.19 5.24 -3.49
CA TRP A 122 -9.98 6.63 -3.88
C TRP A 122 -10.03 6.73 -5.40
N LYS A 123 -10.87 7.60 -5.94
CA LYS A 123 -10.78 8.02 -7.32
C LYS A 123 -9.65 9.05 -7.45
N LEU A 124 -8.62 8.73 -8.24
CA LEU A 124 -7.47 9.60 -8.41
C LEU A 124 -7.79 10.71 -9.42
N GLY A 125 -7.78 11.95 -8.93
CA GLY A 125 -8.18 13.14 -9.67
C GLY A 125 -7.00 14.02 -10.05
N ARG A 126 -7.11 15.30 -9.67
CA ARG A 126 -6.20 16.40 -10.04
C ARG A 126 -4.75 16.06 -9.70
N ILE A 127 -3.85 16.39 -10.63
CA ILE A 127 -2.40 16.34 -10.43
C ILE A 127 -1.91 17.76 -10.11
N ILE A 128 -1.04 17.86 -9.10
CA ILE A 128 -0.42 19.09 -8.63
C ILE A 128 1.09 19.00 -8.92
N ASP A 129 1.60 19.99 -9.63
CA ASP A 129 3.03 20.15 -9.89
C ASP A 129 3.66 21.03 -8.79
N THR A 130 4.43 20.40 -7.89
CA THR A 130 5.01 21.08 -6.72
C THR A 130 6.17 22.01 -7.10
N ALA A 131 6.84 21.76 -8.24
CA ALA A 131 7.87 22.65 -8.75
C ALA A 131 7.31 24.04 -9.15
N ARG A 132 6.00 24.13 -9.36
CA ARG A 132 5.29 25.38 -9.71
C ARG A 132 4.74 26.13 -8.51
N PHE A 133 4.97 25.70 -7.27
CA PHE A 133 4.44 26.39 -6.10
C PHE A 133 4.92 27.85 -6.07
N ARG A 134 3.98 28.79 -6.19
CA ARG A 134 4.27 30.20 -6.46
C ARG A 134 4.26 31.03 -5.18
N LEU A 135 5.01 30.65 -4.16
CA LEU A 135 5.13 31.47 -2.97
C LEU A 135 6.52 31.30 -2.35
N PRO A 136 7.33 32.37 -2.21
CA PRO A 136 8.29 32.41 -1.14
C PRO A 136 7.51 32.60 0.15
N LEU A 137 7.49 31.59 1.02
CA LEU A 137 7.15 31.80 2.42
C LEU A 137 8.13 32.86 2.96
N LEU A 138 7.59 33.92 3.59
CA LEU A 138 8.36 35.01 4.21
C LEU A 138 9.70 34.50 4.73
N GLU A 139 10.80 35.07 4.22
CA GLU A 139 12.15 34.87 4.73
C GLU A 139 12.24 35.42 6.16
N ALA A 140 11.65 34.72 7.12
CA ALA A 140 11.98 34.93 8.51
C ALA A 140 13.43 34.48 8.68
N LYS A 141 14.32 35.48 8.70
CA LYS A 141 15.75 35.50 9.03
C LYS A 141 16.33 34.13 9.39
N LYS A 142 17.36 33.72 8.63
CA LYS A 142 18.28 32.60 8.93
C LYS A 142 18.65 32.59 10.42
N LYS A 143 17.93 31.81 11.22
CA LYS A 143 18.41 31.22 12.46
C LYS A 143 18.30 29.73 12.24
N THR A 144 19.38 29.01 12.46
CA THR A 144 19.55 27.56 12.35
C THR A 144 18.26 26.85 12.76
N ARG A 145 17.44 26.46 11.78
CA ARG A 145 16.10 25.92 12.04
C ARG A 145 16.18 24.42 12.24
N SER A 146 15.46 23.91 13.23
CA SER A 146 15.29 22.47 13.37
C SER A 146 14.63 21.89 12.12
N PHE A 147 14.97 20.64 11.80
CA PHE A 147 14.42 19.88 10.66
C PHE A 147 12.87 19.92 10.64
N THR A 148 12.24 19.91 11.81
CA THR A 148 10.79 19.97 12.03
C THR A 148 10.15 21.27 11.53
N GLU A 149 10.81 22.43 11.67
CA GLU A 149 10.29 23.70 11.16
C GLU A 149 10.26 23.76 9.62
N GLY A 150 11.20 23.08 8.96
CA GLY A 150 11.26 22.98 7.50
C GLY A 150 10.06 22.21 6.94
N GLN A 151 9.78 21.05 7.55
CA GLN A 151 8.65 20.19 7.20
C GLN A 151 7.31 20.91 7.35
N GLN A 152 7.09 21.59 8.49
CA GLN A 152 5.87 22.36 8.73
C GLN A 152 5.65 23.45 7.68
N ARG A 153 6.72 24.15 7.25
CA ARG A 153 6.62 25.17 6.20
C ARG A 153 6.17 24.57 4.87
N ARG A 154 6.73 23.44 4.46
CA ARG A 154 6.37 22.81 3.18
C ARG A 154 4.92 22.33 3.17
N LEU A 155 4.45 21.75 4.28
CA LEU A 155 3.04 21.37 4.41
C LEU A 155 2.11 22.59 4.48
N ALA A 156 2.52 23.69 5.16
CA ALA A 156 1.75 24.94 5.14
C ALA A 156 1.67 25.56 3.74
N GLN A 157 2.76 25.46 2.96
CA GLN A 157 2.78 25.88 1.54
C GLN A 157 1.81 25.03 0.72
N LEU A 158 1.80 23.71 0.91
CA LEU A 158 0.83 22.82 0.29
C LEU A 158 -0.62 23.20 0.66
N VAL A 159 -0.90 23.49 1.94
CA VAL A 159 -2.22 23.95 2.40
C VAL A 159 -2.65 25.23 1.68
N ALA A 160 -1.75 26.21 1.52
CA ALA A 160 -2.05 27.45 0.81
C ALA A 160 -2.37 27.20 -0.68
N GLU A 161 -1.59 26.34 -1.35
CA GLU A 161 -1.85 25.97 -2.75
C GLU A 161 -3.15 25.18 -2.90
N LEU A 162 -3.47 24.26 -1.99
CA LEU A 162 -4.74 23.53 -2.01
C LEU A 162 -5.94 24.48 -1.84
N ARG A 163 -5.85 25.48 -0.96
CA ARG A 163 -6.89 26.52 -0.83
C ARG A 163 -7.06 27.34 -2.11
N ARG A 164 -5.95 27.70 -2.78
CA ARG A 164 -5.97 28.40 -4.08
C ARG A 164 -6.61 27.55 -5.18
N LEU A 165 -6.48 26.22 -5.09
CA LEU A 165 -7.11 25.27 -6.01
C LEU A 165 -8.55 24.90 -5.62
N HIS A 166 -9.10 25.54 -4.58
CA HIS A 166 -10.44 25.26 -4.01
C HIS A 166 -10.60 23.86 -3.39
N GLU A 167 -9.49 23.19 -3.05
CA GLU A 167 -9.47 21.88 -2.35
C GLU A 167 -9.49 22.10 -0.83
N THR A 168 -10.53 22.79 -0.34
CA THR A 168 -10.59 23.34 1.02
C THR A 168 -10.62 22.28 2.12
N THR A 169 -11.33 21.16 1.90
CA THR A 169 -11.41 20.05 2.86
C THR A 169 -10.05 19.41 3.12
N LEU A 170 -9.32 19.07 2.06
CA LEU A 170 -7.97 18.49 2.20
C LEU A 170 -7.01 19.48 2.86
N ALA A 171 -7.09 20.76 2.48
CA ALA A 171 -6.28 21.81 3.10
C ALA A 171 -6.58 21.96 4.60
N MET A 172 -7.84 21.84 5.00
CA MET A 172 -8.27 21.85 6.40
C MET A 172 -7.74 20.63 7.15
N HIS A 173 -7.83 19.42 6.59
CA HIS A 173 -7.32 18.21 7.24
C HIS A 173 -5.81 18.27 7.47
N ILE A 174 -5.04 18.70 6.45
CA ILE A 174 -3.59 18.88 6.59
C ILE A 174 -3.27 19.99 7.60
N GLY A 175 -4.03 21.10 7.59
CA GLY A 175 -3.88 22.17 8.58
C GLY A 175 -4.15 21.72 10.02
N ASN A 176 -5.20 20.93 10.23
CA ASN A 176 -5.53 20.37 11.55
C ASN A 176 -4.46 19.39 12.03
N PHE A 177 -3.93 18.56 11.12
CA PHE A 177 -2.81 17.66 11.40
C PHE A 177 -1.57 18.45 11.86
N LEU A 178 -1.21 19.52 11.15
CA LEU A 178 -0.09 20.40 11.53
C LEU A 178 -0.28 21.05 12.90
N ASN A 179 -1.47 21.57 13.19
CA ASN A 179 -1.76 22.24 14.45
C ASN A 179 -1.70 21.26 15.63
N HIS A 180 -2.15 20.02 15.44
CA HIS A 180 -2.08 18.99 16.48
C HIS A 180 -0.65 18.52 16.79
N ASP A 181 0.26 18.56 15.83
CA ASP A 181 1.67 18.22 16.04
C ASP A 181 2.43 19.35 16.75
N LEU A 182 2.07 20.62 16.51
CA LEU A 182 2.64 21.78 17.19
C LEU A 182 2.38 21.81 18.70
N THR A 183 1.25 21.25 19.14
CA THR A 183 0.82 21.25 20.55
C THR A 183 1.28 20.02 21.33
N SER A 184 1.94 19.06 20.68
CA SER A 184 2.28 17.77 21.30
C SER A 184 3.61 17.85 22.06
N SER A 185 3.55 17.78 23.39
CA SER A 185 4.72 17.59 24.28
C SER A 185 5.44 16.25 23.98
N GLU A 186 6.74 16.16 24.28
CA GLU A 186 7.54 14.94 24.13
C GLU A 186 6.95 13.72 24.88
N GLU A 187 6.16 13.96 25.92
CA GLU A 187 5.46 12.91 26.67
C GLU A 187 4.36 12.19 25.86
N HIS A 188 3.80 12.84 24.84
CA HIS A 188 2.74 12.26 24.00
C HIS A 188 3.23 11.23 22.98
N PHE A 189 4.53 11.23 22.62
CA PHE A 189 5.08 10.20 21.72
C PHE A 189 5.03 8.79 22.33
N LYS A 190 4.98 8.69 23.67
CA LYS A 190 4.87 7.39 24.36
C LYS A 190 3.52 6.70 24.15
N ASN A 191 2.47 7.45 23.84
CA ASN A 191 1.10 6.95 23.63
C ASN A 191 0.60 7.20 22.19
N GLU A 192 1.52 7.34 21.23
CA GLU A 192 1.16 7.56 19.84
C GLU A 192 0.41 6.35 19.25
N THR A 193 -0.73 6.61 18.61
CA THR A 193 -1.49 5.58 17.89
C THR A 193 -0.81 5.25 16.56
N PHE A 194 -0.96 4.01 16.09
CA PHE A 194 -0.42 3.59 14.78
C PHE A 194 -0.81 4.55 13.65
N SER A 195 -2.09 4.92 13.58
CA SER A 195 -2.58 5.83 12.53
C SER A 195 -1.84 7.17 12.55
N ARG A 196 -1.57 7.72 13.74
CA ARG A 196 -0.84 8.99 13.87
C ARG A 196 0.63 8.84 13.48
N TRP A 197 1.28 7.79 13.98
CA TRP A 197 2.66 7.45 13.61
C TRP A 197 2.80 7.31 12.08
N TYR A 198 1.92 6.52 11.45
CA TYR A 198 1.92 6.29 10.01
C TYR A 198 1.68 7.59 9.22
N MET A 199 0.72 8.41 9.64
CA MET A 199 0.45 9.72 9.02
C MET A 199 1.66 10.66 9.10
N ARG A 200 2.40 10.68 10.22
CA ARG A 200 3.64 11.46 10.33
C ARG A 200 4.67 10.99 9.30
N ILE A 201 4.93 9.70 9.22
CA ILE A 201 5.89 9.15 8.24
C ILE A 201 5.45 9.50 6.80
N MET A 202 4.17 9.34 6.45
CA MET A 202 3.68 9.72 5.12
C MET A 202 3.78 11.23 4.85
N ALA A 203 3.62 12.07 5.89
CA ALA A 203 3.80 13.52 5.78
C ALA A 203 5.27 13.91 5.56
N GLU A 204 6.22 13.21 6.20
CA GLU A 204 7.66 13.39 5.95
C GLU A 204 8.01 13.08 4.50
N GLU A 205 7.52 11.95 3.97
CA GLU A 205 7.69 11.59 2.55
C GLU A 205 7.07 12.62 1.61
N LEU A 206 5.90 13.14 1.97
CA LEU A 206 5.22 14.17 1.18
C LEU A 206 6.04 15.46 1.14
N VAL A 207 6.65 15.86 2.26
CA VAL A 207 7.58 17.00 2.31
C VAL A 207 8.77 16.76 1.41
N ALA A 208 9.42 15.60 1.53
CA ALA A 208 10.58 15.25 0.71
C ALA A 208 10.24 15.28 -0.80
N ALA A 209 9.05 14.81 -1.17
CA ALA A 209 8.55 14.88 -2.54
C ALA A 209 8.33 16.32 -3.02
N ILE A 210 7.75 17.19 -2.19
CA ILE A 210 7.58 18.62 -2.50
C ILE A 210 8.94 19.30 -2.69
N GLU A 211 9.90 19.02 -1.83
CA GLU A 211 11.25 19.59 -1.91
C GLU A 211 12.00 19.16 -3.16
N LYS A 212 11.77 17.91 -3.60
CA LYS A 212 12.28 17.37 -4.86
C LYS A 212 11.48 17.82 -6.10
N GLY A 213 10.41 18.60 -5.93
CA GLY A 213 9.58 19.08 -7.05
C GLY A 213 8.73 17.99 -7.72
N LYS A 214 8.46 16.87 -7.03
CA LYS A 214 7.67 15.75 -7.57
C LYS A 214 6.20 16.13 -7.76
N LEU A 215 5.50 15.41 -8.64
CA LEU A 215 4.06 15.59 -8.79
C LEU A 215 3.32 14.95 -7.63
N LEU A 216 2.17 15.51 -7.28
CA LEU A 216 1.23 14.95 -6.30
C LEU A 216 -0.10 14.70 -6.99
N ARG A 217 -0.85 13.70 -6.54
CA ARG A 217 -2.17 13.39 -7.08
C ARG A 217 -3.22 13.32 -5.98
N LEU A 218 -4.33 14.01 -6.18
CA LEU A 218 -5.42 14.06 -5.20
C LEU A 218 -6.29 12.81 -5.29
N GLY A 219 -6.70 12.30 -4.14
CA GLY A 219 -7.65 11.21 -3.99
C GLY A 219 -8.98 11.72 -3.45
N LEU A 220 -10.04 11.48 -4.21
CA LEU A 220 -11.42 11.67 -3.77
C LEU A 220 -11.94 10.31 -3.32
N ILE A 221 -12.53 10.23 -2.14
CA ILE A 221 -13.11 8.96 -1.71
C ILE A 221 -14.24 8.55 -2.66
N TRP A 222 -14.18 7.31 -3.14
CA TRP A 222 -15.20 6.75 -3.99
C TRP A 222 -16.37 6.29 -3.13
N ASN A 223 -17.56 6.82 -3.42
CA ASN A 223 -18.81 6.37 -2.81
C ASN A 223 -19.85 6.26 -3.92
N SER A 224 -20.50 5.10 -4.04
CA SER A 224 -21.56 4.87 -5.04
C SER A 224 -22.83 5.68 -4.78
N GLN A 225 -23.05 6.13 -3.54
CA GLN A 225 -24.26 6.83 -3.11
C GLN A 225 -24.17 8.37 -3.18
N ARG A 226 -22.94 8.92 -3.29
CA ARG A 226 -22.72 10.38 -3.37
C ARG A 226 -22.11 10.76 -4.71
N SER A 227 -22.68 11.78 -5.34
CA SER A 227 -22.20 12.30 -6.64
C SER A 227 -20.84 12.99 -6.54
N GLU A 228 -20.56 13.65 -5.41
CA GLU A 228 -19.33 14.40 -5.19
C GLU A 228 -18.87 14.21 -3.74
N ASN A 229 -17.65 13.72 -3.55
CA ASN A 229 -16.98 13.72 -2.25
C ASN A 229 -15.79 14.66 -2.31
N PRO A 230 -15.49 15.42 -1.25
CA PRO A 230 -14.31 16.26 -1.22
C PRO A 230 -13.03 15.42 -1.30
N CYS A 231 -11.96 16.00 -1.82
CA CYS A 231 -10.63 15.41 -1.72
C CYS A 231 -10.25 15.23 -0.24
N SER A 232 -9.81 14.03 0.14
CA SER A 232 -9.32 13.73 1.48
C SER A 232 -8.09 12.83 1.50
N ALA A 233 -7.48 12.59 0.34
CA ALA A 233 -6.16 11.96 0.24
C ALA A 233 -5.26 12.70 -0.75
N ILE A 234 -3.94 12.57 -0.55
CA ILE A 234 -2.92 13.05 -1.48
C ILE A 234 -1.80 12.01 -1.60
N PHE A 235 -1.44 11.67 -2.81
CA PHE A 235 -0.43 10.66 -3.13
C PHE A 235 0.75 11.29 -3.85
N ILE A 236 1.95 10.83 -3.56
CA ILE A 236 3.14 11.15 -4.35
C ILE A 236 2.99 10.47 -5.70
N TRP A 237 3.04 11.26 -6.76
CA TRP A 237 2.84 10.80 -8.11
C TRP A 237 4.15 10.90 -8.88
N ASP A 238 4.89 9.81 -8.91
CA ASP A 238 6.10 9.75 -9.72
C ASP A 238 5.72 9.43 -11.17
N ALA A 239 5.86 10.42 -12.04
CA ALA A 239 5.77 10.28 -13.50
C ALA A 239 6.94 9.44 -14.04
N ASP A 240 8.09 9.46 -13.34
CA ASP A 240 9.34 8.86 -13.79
C ASP A 240 9.42 7.37 -13.38
N ALA A 241 8.61 6.93 -12.40
CA ALA A 241 8.45 5.50 -12.09
C ALA A 241 7.71 4.70 -13.18
N THR A 242 7.21 5.38 -14.22
CA THR A 242 6.73 4.77 -15.46
C THR A 242 7.66 5.05 -16.64
N GLU A 243 8.98 4.92 -16.44
CA GLU A 243 9.84 4.45 -17.52
C GLU A 243 9.51 2.96 -17.81
N ASN A 244 8.28 2.72 -18.31
CA ASN A 244 8.12 1.65 -19.28
C ASN A 244 8.90 2.13 -20.49
N THR A 245 10.13 1.67 -20.62
CA THR A 245 10.82 1.68 -21.89
C THR A 245 9.92 0.93 -22.87
N ASP A 246 9.53 1.60 -23.96
CA ASP A 246 8.96 0.86 -25.10
C ASP A 246 9.98 -0.20 -25.54
N ILE A 247 9.51 -1.18 -26.32
CA ILE A 247 10.34 -2.26 -26.92
C ILE A 247 11.58 -1.69 -27.65
N ASP A 248 11.57 -0.41 -28.01
CA ASP A 248 12.65 0.32 -28.70
C ASP A 248 13.50 1.25 -27.81
N GLY A 249 13.38 1.20 -26.48
CA GLY A 249 14.35 1.82 -25.55
C GLY A 249 14.41 3.35 -25.52
N ARG A 250 13.35 4.08 -25.92
CA ARG A 250 13.32 5.56 -25.88
C ARG A 250 12.55 6.09 -24.66
N PRO A 251 13.08 7.10 -23.93
CA PRO A 251 12.37 7.74 -22.82
C PRO A 251 11.25 8.66 -23.32
N TYR A 252 10.06 8.52 -22.73
CA TYR A 252 8.91 9.38 -23.05
C TYR A 252 9.08 10.77 -22.44
N ARG A 253 9.10 11.81 -23.29
CA ARG A 253 9.11 13.20 -22.82
C ARG A 253 7.76 13.60 -22.20
N CYS A 254 7.85 14.31 -21.08
CA CYS A 254 6.80 14.85 -20.19
C CYS A 254 5.66 15.69 -20.85
N HIS A 255 5.63 15.88 -22.17
CA HIS A 255 4.65 16.76 -22.82
C HIS A 255 3.33 16.08 -23.23
N ASN A 256 3.16 14.77 -23.00
CA ASN A 256 1.99 14.01 -23.45
C ASN A 256 0.99 13.59 -22.34
N TYR A 257 1.13 14.06 -21.10
CA TYR A 257 0.21 13.74 -20.01
C TYR A 257 -1.23 14.25 -20.22
N LEU A 258 -1.44 15.20 -21.14
CA LEU A 258 -2.78 15.69 -21.50
C LEU A 258 -3.60 14.71 -22.35
N LYS A 259 -2.98 13.66 -22.92
CA LYS A 259 -3.62 12.75 -23.89
C LYS A 259 -3.71 11.28 -23.45
N ARG A 260 -3.26 10.89 -22.25
CA ARG A 260 -3.61 9.58 -21.67
C ARG A 260 -5.07 9.62 -21.19
N ASP A 261 -5.94 9.45 -22.18
CA ASP A 261 -7.24 8.79 -22.16
C ASP A 261 -7.76 8.37 -20.78
N ARG A 262 -8.67 9.17 -20.22
CA ARG A 262 -9.98 8.82 -19.60
C ARG A 262 -10.13 7.56 -18.73
N ARG A 263 -9.08 6.87 -18.31
CA ARG A 263 -9.18 5.79 -17.32
C ARG A 263 -9.06 6.43 -15.95
N SER A 264 -10.16 6.40 -15.19
CA SER A 264 -10.10 6.72 -13.77
C SER A 264 -9.20 5.68 -13.12
N GLU A 265 -7.98 6.07 -12.78
CA GLU A 265 -7.11 5.27 -11.92
C GLU A 265 -7.62 5.42 -10.49
N PHE A 266 -7.62 4.33 -9.74
CA PHE A 266 -8.06 4.32 -8.36
C PHE A 266 -6.87 4.03 -7.46
N ALA A 267 -6.94 4.46 -6.21
CA ALA A 267 -6.07 3.95 -5.16
C ALA A 267 -6.92 3.17 -4.16
N PHE A 268 -6.40 2.07 -3.65
CA PHE A 268 -6.99 1.31 -2.56
C PHE A 268 -6.07 1.41 -1.34
N THR A 269 -6.62 1.79 -0.19
CA THR A 269 -5.88 1.83 1.06
C THR A 269 -6.60 1.03 2.14
N ALA A 270 -5.87 0.22 2.88
CA ALA A 270 -6.39 -0.44 4.06
C ALA A 270 -5.35 -0.43 5.17
N SER A 271 -5.81 -0.37 6.41
CA SER A 271 -4.93 -0.39 7.57
C SER A 271 -5.62 -1.00 8.78
N ARG A 272 -4.86 -1.71 9.61
CA ARG A 272 -5.32 -2.28 10.87
C ARG A 272 -4.23 -2.02 11.92
N PRO A 273 -4.53 -1.24 12.97
CA PRO A 273 -3.59 -1.07 14.07
C PRO A 273 -3.42 -2.38 14.83
N LEU A 274 -2.26 -2.51 15.48
CA LEU A 274 -1.91 -3.55 16.41
C LEU A 274 -2.97 -3.65 17.52
N GLN A 275 -3.57 -4.84 17.70
CA GLN A 275 -4.42 -5.13 18.85
C GLN A 275 -3.56 -5.52 20.05
N ARG A 276 -3.05 -4.54 20.80
CA ARG A 276 -2.40 -4.85 22.09
C ARG A 276 -3.44 -5.36 23.08
N GLY A 277 -3.31 -6.62 23.52
CA GLY A 277 -3.97 -7.09 24.75
C GLY A 277 -4.84 -8.35 24.67
N PHE A 278 -4.93 -9.07 23.55
CA PHE A 278 -5.85 -10.22 23.46
C PHE A 278 -5.25 -11.61 23.69
N GLN A 279 -3.93 -11.83 23.79
CA GLN A 279 -3.39 -13.20 23.93
C GLN A 279 -2.11 -13.31 24.81
N GLN A 280 -2.08 -14.35 25.66
CA GLN A 280 -1.09 -14.62 26.73
C GLN A 280 0.29 -15.13 26.24
N ARG A 281 0.64 -15.05 24.96
CA ARG A 281 1.96 -15.48 24.46
C ARG A 281 2.44 -14.45 23.46
N GLY A 282 3.61 -13.85 23.69
CA GLY A 282 4.18 -12.79 22.87
C GLY A 282 3.95 -13.03 21.38
N THR A 283 3.01 -12.27 20.81
CA THR A 283 2.63 -12.37 19.41
C THR A 283 3.52 -11.45 18.59
N ASN A 284 3.81 -11.89 17.36
CA ASN A 284 4.46 -11.10 16.31
C ASN A 284 3.47 -10.11 15.67
N ASP A 285 2.47 -9.64 16.43
CA ASP A 285 1.43 -8.81 15.88
C ASP A 285 2.06 -7.48 15.42
N LEU A 286 1.88 -7.17 14.15
CA LEU A 286 2.36 -5.94 13.54
C LEU A 286 1.18 -5.05 13.17
N ASP A 287 1.43 -3.75 13.11
CA ASP A 287 0.52 -2.86 12.41
C ASP A 287 0.53 -3.17 10.92
N HIS A 288 -0.66 -3.35 10.34
CA HIS A 288 -0.81 -3.65 8.93
C HIS A 288 -1.28 -2.41 8.17
N HIS A 289 -0.69 -2.16 7.00
CA HIS A 289 -1.11 -1.08 6.11
C HIS A 289 -0.82 -1.41 4.66
N VAL A 290 -1.64 -0.91 3.76
CA VAL A 290 -1.41 -1.04 2.32
C VAL A 290 -2.00 0.16 1.60
N SER A 291 -1.29 0.66 0.59
CA SER A 291 -1.77 1.72 -0.30
C SER A 291 -1.32 1.39 -1.73
N LEU A 292 -2.27 1.02 -2.58
CA LEU A 292 -2.03 0.49 -3.91
C LEU A 292 -2.74 1.32 -4.97
N GLU A 293 -2.05 1.62 -6.05
CA GLU A 293 -2.70 2.02 -7.30
C GLU A 293 -3.36 0.79 -7.92
N VAL A 294 -4.63 0.92 -8.30
CA VAL A 294 -5.43 -0.17 -8.82
C VAL A 294 -6.21 0.22 -10.07
N LYS A 295 -6.31 -0.72 -11.00
CA LYS A 295 -7.24 -0.65 -12.13
C LYS A 295 -8.54 -1.34 -11.74
N TRP A 296 -9.66 -0.74 -12.12
CA TRP A 296 -10.97 -1.35 -11.97
C TRP A 296 -11.56 -1.59 -13.36
N LEU A 297 -11.57 -2.86 -13.79
CA LEU A 297 -11.87 -3.24 -15.19
C LEU A 297 -13.37 -3.27 -15.54
N SER A 298 -14.27 -3.32 -14.55
CA SER A 298 -15.70 -3.51 -14.79
C SER A 298 -16.54 -2.37 -14.22
N TRP A 299 -16.66 -1.28 -15.00
CA TRP A 299 -17.75 -0.30 -14.79
C TRP A 299 -19.05 -0.73 -15.48
N ARG A 300 -18.99 -1.68 -16.44
CA ARG A 300 -20.11 -1.98 -17.37
C ARG A 300 -20.89 -3.27 -17.10
N ASP A 301 -20.32 -4.26 -16.43
CA ASP A 301 -21.02 -5.52 -16.13
C ASP A 301 -21.19 -5.68 -14.63
N LYS A 302 -22.21 -5.01 -14.07
CA LYS A 302 -22.60 -5.22 -12.67
C LYS A 302 -23.69 -6.28 -12.62
N PHE A 303 -23.38 -7.44 -12.05
CA PHE A 303 -24.38 -8.12 -11.25
C PHE A 303 -24.55 -7.32 -9.95
N PRO A 304 -25.78 -7.09 -9.45
CA PRO A 304 -26.04 -6.23 -8.29
C PRO A 304 -25.36 -6.67 -6.97
N ASN A 305 -24.75 -7.87 -6.91
CA ASN A 305 -24.05 -8.40 -5.73
C ASN A 305 -22.53 -8.55 -5.89
N ASP A 306 -21.94 -8.13 -7.02
CA ASP A 306 -20.49 -8.27 -7.23
C ASP A 306 -19.70 -7.09 -6.68
N HIS A 307 -18.74 -7.40 -5.81
CA HIS A 307 -17.80 -6.43 -5.23
C HIS A 307 -16.83 -5.92 -6.32
N PRO A 308 -16.33 -4.68 -6.25
CA PRO A 308 -15.32 -4.15 -7.17
C PRO A 308 -14.10 -5.06 -7.27
N GLN A 309 -13.77 -5.49 -8.49
CA GLN A 309 -12.56 -6.27 -8.77
C GLN A 309 -11.41 -5.33 -9.13
N LEU A 310 -10.36 -5.38 -8.31
CA LEU A 310 -9.23 -4.46 -8.38
C LEU A 310 -7.96 -5.18 -8.80
N PHE A 311 -7.24 -4.61 -9.77
CA PHE A 311 -5.98 -5.13 -10.29
C PHE A 311 -4.83 -4.22 -9.87
N ILE A 312 -3.84 -4.80 -9.20
CA ILE A 312 -2.72 -4.07 -8.60
C ILE A 312 -1.80 -3.55 -9.70
N THR A 313 -1.47 -2.27 -9.64
CA THR A 313 -0.52 -1.63 -10.56
C THR A 313 0.80 -1.34 -9.84
N ARG A 314 0.77 -0.55 -8.76
CA ARG A 314 1.97 -0.21 -7.98
C ARG A 314 1.62 0.20 -6.54
N TRP A 315 2.64 0.36 -5.72
CA TRP A 315 2.53 0.93 -4.39
C TRP A 315 2.40 2.45 -4.49
N LEU A 316 1.60 3.05 -3.62
CA LEU A 316 1.42 4.49 -3.51
C LEU A 316 1.79 4.98 -2.13
N VAL A 317 2.73 5.91 -2.08
CA VAL A 317 3.03 6.68 -0.87
C VAL A 317 2.09 7.88 -0.84
N GLY A 318 1.38 8.08 0.26
CA GLY A 318 0.42 9.16 0.36
C GLY A 318 -0.18 9.34 1.74
N LEU A 319 -0.66 10.54 1.99
CA LEU A 319 -1.34 10.94 3.21
C LEU A 319 -2.85 10.86 2.98
N CYS A 320 -3.52 9.98 3.73
CA CYS A 320 -4.95 9.71 3.59
C CYS A 320 -5.69 10.06 4.88
N PHE A 321 -6.80 10.77 4.76
CA PHE A 321 -7.67 11.15 5.88
C PHE A 321 -9.01 10.42 5.76
N PHE A 322 -9.26 9.50 6.70
CA PHE A 322 -10.35 8.52 6.64
C PHE A 322 -11.68 8.96 7.31
N TYR A 323 -11.84 10.25 7.63
CA TYR A 323 -12.95 10.74 8.47
C TYR A 323 -14.34 10.42 7.88
N ASP A 324 -15.16 9.72 8.66
CA ASP A 324 -16.60 9.47 8.43
C ASP A 324 -16.99 8.75 7.13
N PHE A 325 -16.04 8.10 6.45
CA PHE A 325 -16.34 7.33 5.25
C PHE A 325 -16.31 5.82 5.49
N PRO A 326 -17.36 5.09 5.06
CA PRO A 326 -17.38 3.65 5.19
C PRO A 326 -16.28 3.04 4.32
N LYS A 327 -15.68 1.97 4.83
CA LYS A 327 -14.82 1.14 4.00
C LYS A 327 -15.69 0.42 2.96
N THR A 328 -15.06 0.05 1.85
CA THR A 328 -15.64 -0.67 0.74
C THR A 328 -15.07 -2.07 0.70
N ASP A 329 -15.95 -3.06 0.63
CA ASP A 329 -15.57 -4.44 0.32
C ASP A 329 -15.12 -4.51 -1.14
N VAL A 330 -13.92 -5.04 -1.37
CA VAL A 330 -13.32 -5.21 -2.70
C VAL A 330 -12.74 -6.60 -2.85
N VAL A 331 -12.55 -7.03 -4.10
CA VAL A 331 -11.92 -8.31 -4.42
C VAL A 331 -10.67 -8.05 -5.24
N PHE A 332 -9.56 -8.66 -4.84
CA PHE A 332 -8.37 -8.81 -5.66
C PHE A 332 -8.41 -10.21 -6.28
N PRO A 333 -8.68 -10.32 -7.60
CA PRO A 333 -8.81 -11.62 -8.25
C PRO A 333 -7.55 -12.48 -8.09
N TRP A 334 -7.72 -13.80 -8.14
CA TRP A 334 -6.57 -14.70 -8.13
C TRP A 334 -5.67 -14.45 -9.35
N PRO A 335 -4.34 -14.55 -9.18
CA PRO A 335 -3.44 -14.56 -10.32
C PRO A 335 -3.84 -15.62 -11.31
N SER A 336 -3.65 -15.33 -12.60
CA SER A 336 -4.13 -16.21 -13.67
C SER A 336 -3.54 -17.63 -13.64
N SER A 337 -2.41 -17.82 -12.97
CA SER A 337 -1.80 -19.13 -12.69
C SER A 337 -2.65 -20.05 -11.81
N PHE A 338 -3.59 -19.51 -11.03
CA PHE A 338 -4.51 -20.30 -10.20
C PHE A 338 -5.71 -20.83 -10.98
N HIS A 339 -6.00 -20.28 -12.16
CA HIS A 339 -7.13 -20.70 -13.01
C HIS A 339 -6.77 -21.84 -13.98
N ALA A 340 -5.51 -22.30 -13.98
CA ALA A 340 -5.00 -23.33 -14.89
C ALA A 340 -5.48 -24.76 -14.57
N VAL A 341 -6.26 -24.96 -13.51
CA VAL A 341 -6.82 -26.28 -13.16
C VAL A 341 -8.28 -26.33 -13.62
N GLY A 342 -8.47 -26.40 -14.94
CA GLY A 342 -9.67 -27.03 -15.49
C GLY A 342 -9.56 -28.53 -15.23
N HIS A 343 -10.56 -29.08 -14.55
CA HIS A 343 -10.67 -30.51 -14.23
C HIS A 343 -10.57 -31.43 -15.44
#